data_AF-A0A917QVJ9-F1
#
_entry.id   AF-A0A917QVJ9-F1
#
_cell.length_a   1.000
_cell.length_b   1.000
_cell.length_c   1.000
_cell.angle_alpha   90.00
_cell.angle_beta   90.00
_cell.angle_gamma   90.00
#
_symmetry.space_group_name_H-M   'P 1'
#
loop_
_entity.id
_entity.type
_entity.pdbx_description
1 polymer ?
#
loop_
_entity_poly.entity_id
_entity_poly.type
_entity_poly.pdbx_seq_one_letter_code
_entity_poly.pdbx_strand_id
1 'polypeptide(L)'
;MSRRRTPMLTERPPIPLRNKVAVAALAAAMLAGPGVAQAAPQAAPAPAQERVAAASITWSIERASNPTADQQDAYNRITAAMNAAVSRYNNLSDLGKNIRVRYEPGVPTADGNINGTIRFGSNRSYMTQRTALHEIAHTIGVGTSSGWSRLGGSGTWTGAQATALVRQFDGSGAKLSTGGGHFWPYGLNYENEFSNTAADRHVQIVAAMVRDGM
;
A
#
# COMPACT_ATOMS: atom_id res chain seq x y z
N MET A 1 18.60 -63.58 -0.52
CA MET A 1 17.43 -63.54 -1.42
C MET A 1 16.51 -62.39 -1.01
N SER A 2 16.22 -61.49 -1.95
CA SER A 2 15.10 -60.52 -2.08
C SER A 2 14.51 -59.81 -0.84
N ARG A 3 14.18 -58.51 -0.82
CA ARG A 3 14.32 -57.34 -1.70
C ARG A 3 14.06 -56.14 -0.77
N ARG A 4 14.98 -55.17 -0.65
CA ARG A 4 14.70 -53.88 0.02
C ARG A 4 13.90 -52.99 -0.93
N ARG A 5 12.77 -52.45 -0.46
CA ARG A 5 12.00 -51.40 -1.14
C ARG A 5 12.56 -50.04 -0.74
N THR A 6 13.03 -49.28 -1.73
CA THR A 6 13.41 -47.87 -1.63
C THR A 6 12.15 -47.00 -1.70
N PRO A 7 12.03 -45.89 -0.94
CA PRO A 7 10.94 -44.94 -1.12
C PRO A 7 11.17 -44.06 -2.37
N MET A 8 10.13 -43.89 -3.18
CA MET A 8 10.09 -42.91 -4.29
C MET A 8 10.12 -41.48 -3.74
N LEU A 9 11.09 -40.70 -4.17
CA LEU A 9 11.07 -39.24 -4.11
C LEU A 9 10.16 -38.73 -5.25
N THR A 10 9.05 -38.09 -4.90
CA THR A 10 8.17 -37.42 -5.86
C THR A 10 8.78 -36.06 -6.21
N GLU A 11 9.34 -35.95 -7.41
CA GLU A 11 9.85 -34.70 -7.98
C GLU A 11 8.70 -33.68 -8.18
N ARG A 12 8.94 -32.43 -7.76
CA ARG A 12 8.05 -31.29 -8.02
C ARG A 12 8.35 -30.72 -9.43
N PRO A 13 7.34 -30.48 -10.27
CA PRO A 13 7.56 -29.87 -11.58
C PRO A 13 7.88 -28.37 -11.46
N PRO A 14 8.73 -27.81 -12.36
CA PRO A 14 9.09 -26.40 -12.35
C PRO A 14 7.94 -25.50 -12.85
N ILE A 15 7.86 -24.31 -12.26
CA ILE A 15 6.94 -23.22 -12.63
C ILE A 15 7.32 -22.69 -14.03
N PRO A 16 6.39 -22.59 -15.00
CA PRO A 16 6.71 -22.07 -16.32
C PRO A 16 6.85 -20.53 -16.29
N LEU A 17 8.00 -20.06 -16.77
CA LEU A 17 8.30 -18.66 -17.00
C LEU A 17 7.48 -18.16 -18.20
N ARG A 18 6.63 -17.15 -17.99
CA ARG A 18 5.79 -16.53 -19.03
C ARG A 18 6.63 -15.84 -20.11
N ASN A 19 6.50 -16.37 -21.32
CA ASN A 19 6.56 -15.77 -22.67
C ASN A 19 7.55 -14.63 -22.91
N LYS A 20 8.73 -14.99 -23.43
CA LYS A 20 9.49 -14.12 -24.35
C LYS A 20 8.94 -14.35 -25.76
N VAL A 21 8.37 -13.31 -26.36
CA VAL A 21 8.00 -13.31 -27.78
C VAL A 21 9.29 -13.34 -28.59
N ALA A 22 9.53 -14.45 -29.29
CA ALA A 22 10.57 -14.57 -30.29
C ALA A 22 10.09 -13.90 -31.59
N VAL A 23 10.84 -12.93 -32.08
CA VAL A 23 10.66 -12.38 -33.43
C VAL A 23 11.53 -13.21 -34.37
N ALA A 24 10.88 -13.96 -35.26
CA ALA A 24 11.52 -14.70 -36.33
C ALA A 24 12.08 -13.71 -37.37
N ALA A 25 13.39 -13.78 -37.64
CA ALA A 25 14.00 -13.12 -38.79
C ALA A 25 14.06 -14.12 -39.95
N LEU A 26 13.23 -13.86 -40.96
CA LEU A 26 13.22 -14.61 -42.22
C LEU A 26 14.45 -14.23 -43.04
N ALA A 27 15.24 -15.22 -43.46
CA ALA A 27 16.34 -15.02 -44.40
C ALA A 27 15.78 -14.74 -45.80
N ALA A 28 16.30 -13.71 -46.47
CA ALA A 28 16.14 -13.51 -47.91
C ALA A 28 17.52 -13.22 -48.51
N ALA A 29 18.02 -14.16 -49.32
CA ALA A 29 19.17 -13.96 -50.18
C ALA A 29 18.68 -13.54 -51.56
N MET A 30 19.10 -12.38 -52.08
CA MET A 30 19.10 -12.09 -53.53
C MET A 30 20.23 -11.10 -53.92
N LEU A 31 21.11 -11.62 -54.77
CA LEU A 31 21.78 -11.06 -55.97
C LEU A 31 22.20 -9.58 -56.01
N ALA A 32 23.49 -9.42 -56.35
CA ALA A 32 24.21 -8.17 -56.54
C ALA A 32 23.79 -7.38 -57.80
N GLY A 33 23.68 -6.06 -57.65
CA GLY A 33 23.66 -5.07 -58.73
C GLY A 33 24.29 -3.75 -58.24
N PRO A 34 24.95 -2.96 -59.10
CA PRO A 34 25.68 -1.77 -58.67
C PRO A 34 24.75 -0.55 -58.52
N GLY A 35 24.63 -0.06 -57.28
CA GLY A 35 24.64 1.36 -56.93
C GLY A 35 23.53 2.30 -57.42
N VAL A 36 22.48 2.45 -56.60
CA VAL A 36 22.11 3.73 -55.96
C VAL A 36 21.56 3.40 -54.57
N ALA A 37 22.28 3.77 -53.52
CA ALA A 37 21.86 3.52 -52.14
C ALA A 37 20.70 4.47 -51.78
N GLN A 38 19.47 3.99 -51.95
CA GLN A 38 18.28 4.67 -51.45
C GLN A 38 18.18 4.38 -49.95
N ALA A 39 18.48 5.39 -49.12
CA ALA A 39 18.37 5.29 -47.67
C ALA A 39 16.93 4.88 -47.29
N ALA A 40 16.80 3.73 -46.63
CA ALA A 40 15.54 3.29 -46.06
C ALA A 40 15.04 4.34 -45.05
N PRO A 41 13.74 4.69 -45.06
CA PRO A 41 13.20 5.59 -44.06
C PRO A 41 13.40 4.98 -42.68
N GLN A 42 14.12 5.68 -41.81
CA GLN A 42 14.21 5.36 -40.39
C GLN A 42 12.79 5.35 -39.83
N ALA A 43 12.37 4.20 -39.29
CA ALA A 43 11.15 4.12 -38.52
C ALA A 43 11.25 5.10 -37.34
N ALA A 44 10.25 5.98 -37.21
CA ALA A 44 10.16 6.90 -36.09
C ALA A 44 10.23 6.12 -34.76
N PRO A 45 10.93 6.63 -33.74
CA PRO A 45 10.94 5.98 -32.44
C PRO A 45 9.50 5.93 -31.91
N ALA A 46 9.10 4.77 -31.38
CA ALA A 46 7.84 4.64 -30.67
C ALA A 46 7.78 5.72 -29.56
N PRO A 47 6.61 6.35 -29.33
CA PRO A 47 6.48 7.34 -28.28
C PRO A 47 6.91 6.70 -26.96
N ALA A 48 7.83 7.35 -26.24
CA ALA A 48 8.18 6.96 -24.90
C ALA A 48 6.90 6.96 -24.06
N GLN A 49 6.51 5.80 -23.56
CA GLN A 49 5.45 5.72 -22.55
C GLN A 49 5.96 6.50 -21.33
N GLU A 50 5.45 7.70 -21.15
CA GLU A 50 5.62 8.48 -19.93
C GLU A 50 5.04 7.64 -18.80
N ARG A 51 5.91 6.95 -18.05
CA ARG A 51 5.50 6.30 -16.81
C ARG A 51 5.12 7.41 -15.86
N VAL A 52 3.82 7.72 -15.79
CA VAL A 52 3.28 8.53 -14.70
C VAL A 52 3.77 7.88 -13.41
N ALA A 53 4.56 8.63 -12.63
CA ALA A 53 5.05 8.12 -11.36
C ALA A 53 3.84 7.71 -10.51
N ALA A 54 3.84 6.48 -10.00
CA ALA A 54 2.77 6.02 -9.11
C ALA A 54 2.66 6.99 -7.93
N ALA A 55 1.43 7.39 -7.59
CA ALA A 55 1.21 8.18 -6.39
C ALA A 55 1.72 7.39 -5.17
N SER A 56 2.37 8.10 -4.24
CA SER A 56 3.00 7.49 -3.08
C SER A 56 2.77 8.31 -1.82
N ILE A 57 2.73 7.62 -0.69
CA ILE A 57 2.77 8.24 0.62
C ILE A 57 4.22 8.58 0.95
N THR A 58 4.42 9.84 1.33
CA THR A 58 5.69 10.38 1.80
C THR A 58 5.49 10.98 3.18
N TRP A 59 6.54 11.02 4.00
CA TRP A 59 6.43 11.55 5.34
C TRP A 59 7.70 12.25 5.80
N SER A 60 7.55 13.20 6.73
CA SER A 60 8.63 13.86 7.44
C SER A 60 8.23 14.08 8.90
N ILE A 61 9.19 14.26 9.81
CA ILE A 61 8.93 14.60 11.22
C ILE A 61 9.59 15.91 11.58
N GLU A 62 8.84 16.78 12.25
CA GLU A 62 9.37 18.00 12.86
C GLU A 62 10.20 17.62 14.09
N ARG A 63 11.46 18.06 14.11
CA ARG A 63 12.42 17.80 15.18
C ARG A 63 12.89 19.10 15.80
N ALA A 64 13.01 19.13 17.12
CA ALA A 64 13.72 20.19 17.80
C ALA A 64 15.20 20.21 17.37
N SER A 65 15.81 21.39 17.29
CA SER A 65 17.23 21.54 16.93
C SER A 65 18.17 20.91 17.97
N ASN A 66 17.79 20.94 19.26
CA ASN A 66 18.50 20.33 20.37
C ASN A 66 17.53 19.44 21.17
N PRO A 67 17.31 18.18 20.74
CA PRO A 67 16.28 17.33 21.33
C PRO A 67 16.67 16.85 22.74
N THR A 68 15.69 16.77 23.64
CA THR A 68 15.84 16.07 24.93
C THR A 68 15.96 14.56 24.72
N ALA A 69 16.40 13.83 25.75
CA ALA A 69 16.44 12.36 25.70
C ALA A 69 15.06 11.74 25.42
N ASP A 70 14.01 12.31 26.01
CA ASP A 70 12.62 11.92 25.75
C ASP A 70 12.25 12.16 24.28
N GLN A 71 12.48 13.37 23.74
CA GLN A 71 12.20 13.66 22.34
C GLN A 71 12.97 12.73 21.40
N GLN A 72 14.22 12.39 21.73
CA GLN A 72 15.05 11.51 20.92
C GLN A 72 14.51 10.08 20.88
N ASP A 73 14.07 9.52 22.02
CA ASP A 73 13.37 8.23 22.09
C ASP A 73 12.04 8.27 21.31
N ALA A 74 11.24 9.33 21.47
CA ALA A 74 10.00 9.54 20.72
C ALA A 74 10.25 9.50 19.21
N TYR A 75 11.21 10.31 18.74
CA TYR A 75 11.53 10.43 17.33
C TYR A 75 11.99 9.10 16.73
N ASN A 76 12.79 8.31 17.45
CA ASN A 76 13.26 7.02 16.97
C ASN A 76 12.09 6.03 16.79
N ARG A 77 11.19 5.96 17.77
CA ARG A 77 10.02 5.06 17.72
C ARG A 77 9.03 5.47 16.64
N ILE A 78 8.68 6.76 16.59
CA ILE A 78 7.79 7.31 15.55
C ILE A 78 8.39 7.09 14.17
N THR A 79 9.71 7.29 14.01
CA THR A 79 10.38 7.05 12.73
C THR A 79 10.27 5.60 12.30
N ALA A 80 10.51 4.64 13.20
CA ALA A 80 10.36 3.22 12.90
C ALA A 80 8.90 2.87 12.52
N ALA A 81 7.92 3.36 13.27
CA ALA A 81 6.50 3.15 13.02
C ALA A 81 6.06 3.71 11.66
N MET A 82 6.40 4.97 11.38
CA MET A 82 6.05 5.64 10.12
C MET A 82 6.73 4.99 8.91
N ASN A 83 8.01 4.63 9.02
CA ASN A 83 8.70 3.90 7.95
C ASN A 83 8.00 2.57 7.63
N ALA A 84 7.64 1.79 8.65
CA ALA A 84 6.95 0.52 8.45
C ALA A 84 5.54 0.70 7.86
N ALA A 85 4.78 1.71 8.31
CA ALA A 85 3.44 1.98 7.82
C ALA A 85 3.44 2.51 6.39
N VAL A 86 4.30 3.49 6.08
CA VAL A 86 4.42 4.08 4.74
C VAL A 86 4.93 3.07 3.73
N SER A 87 5.93 2.25 4.10
CA SER A 87 6.39 1.15 3.25
C SER A 87 5.23 0.20 2.90
N ARG A 88 4.40 -0.16 3.88
CA ARG A 88 3.24 -1.03 3.64
C ARG A 88 2.20 -0.39 2.73
N TYR A 89 1.85 0.89 2.96
CA TYR A 89 0.93 1.63 2.08
C TYR A 89 1.44 1.70 0.64
N ASN A 90 2.72 2.04 0.44
CA ASN A 90 3.31 2.16 -0.88
C ASN A 90 3.47 0.81 -1.61
N ASN A 91 3.56 -0.30 -0.87
CA ASN A 91 3.65 -1.65 -1.46
C ASN A 91 2.29 -2.23 -1.87
N LEU A 92 1.21 -1.82 -1.21
CA LEU A 92 -0.12 -2.46 -1.36
C LEU A 92 -1.19 -1.54 -1.93
N SER A 93 -0.86 -0.28 -2.19
CA SER A 93 -1.79 0.70 -2.74
C SER A 93 -1.09 1.67 -3.68
N ASP A 94 -1.89 2.36 -4.47
CA ASP A 94 -1.54 3.48 -5.33
C ASP A 94 -1.94 4.83 -4.71
N LEU A 95 -2.08 4.88 -3.38
CA LEU A 95 -2.49 6.09 -2.67
C LEU A 95 -1.34 7.08 -2.51
N GLY A 96 -1.66 8.37 -2.65
CA GLY A 96 -0.72 9.47 -2.49
C GLY A 96 -1.05 10.37 -1.30
N LYS A 97 -0.06 10.71 -0.49
CA LYS A 97 -0.16 11.74 0.55
C LYS A 97 1.21 12.28 0.93
N ASN A 98 1.31 13.57 1.23
CA ASN A 98 2.47 14.10 1.95
C ASN A 98 2.07 14.28 3.42
N ILE A 99 2.81 13.62 4.32
CA ILE A 99 2.50 13.58 5.74
C ILE A 99 3.55 14.34 6.55
N ARG A 100 3.10 15.25 7.41
CA ARG A 100 3.94 15.93 8.40
C ARG A 100 3.64 15.43 9.81
N VAL A 101 4.64 14.83 10.43
CA VAL A 101 4.52 14.20 11.74
C VAL A 101 5.09 15.12 12.82
N ARG A 102 4.44 15.14 13.99
CA ARG A 102 4.89 15.88 15.17
C ARG A 102 4.87 14.99 16.40
N TYR A 103 5.81 15.24 17.31
CA TYR A 103 5.75 14.74 18.68
C TYR A 103 5.17 15.84 19.57
N GLU A 104 3.96 15.63 20.07
CA GLU A 104 3.23 16.59 20.90
C GLU A 104 2.79 15.89 22.20
N PRO A 105 3.59 15.99 23.29
CA PRO A 105 3.32 15.27 24.54
C PRO A 105 1.91 15.46 25.15
N GLY A 106 1.25 16.58 24.83
CA GLY A 106 -0.12 16.90 25.25
C GLY A 106 -1.23 16.14 24.51
N VAL A 107 -0.90 15.46 23.41
CA VAL A 107 -1.82 14.53 22.74
C VAL A 107 -1.88 13.24 23.58
N PRO A 108 -3.07 12.73 23.95
CA PRO A 108 -3.18 11.52 24.77
C PRO A 108 -2.65 10.25 24.09
N THR A 109 -2.82 10.14 22.78
CA THR A 109 -2.50 8.94 21.98
C THR A 109 -1.75 9.34 20.70
N ALA A 110 -2.47 9.41 19.58
CA ALA A 110 -2.06 9.98 18.31
C ALA A 110 -3.32 10.50 17.60
N ASP A 111 -3.16 11.45 16.68
CA ASP A 111 -4.27 11.93 15.85
C ASP A 111 -3.79 12.36 14.46
N GLY A 112 -4.45 11.83 13.42
CA GLY A 112 -4.29 12.20 12.03
C GLY A 112 -5.37 13.18 11.55
N ASN A 113 -4.97 14.12 10.70
CA ASN A 113 -5.86 15.10 10.09
C ASN A 113 -5.80 15.03 8.56
N ILE A 114 -6.93 15.28 7.90
CA ILE A 114 -7.06 15.26 6.43
C ILE A 114 -6.11 16.23 5.72
N ASN A 115 -5.61 17.26 6.39
CA ASN A 115 -4.59 18.16 5.84
C ASN A 115 -3.19 17.50 5.70
N GLY A 116 -3.01 16.25 6.17
CA GLY A 116 -1.74 15.53 6.12
C GLY A 116 -0.89 15.65 7.38
N THR A 117 -1.41 16.16 8.49
CA THR A 117 -0.66 16.15 9.77
C THR A 117 -0.98 14.92 10.60
N ILE A 118 0.03 14.34 11.24
CA ILE A 118 -0.14 13.32 12.29
C ILE A 118 0.61 13.78 13.53
N ARG A 119 -0.01 13.68 14.70
CA ARG A 119 0.62 13.98 15.98
C ARG A 119 0.69 12.71 16.81
N PHE A 120 1.82 12.48 17.47
CA PHE A 120 1.99 11.42 18.46
C PHE A 120 2.19 12.03 19.84
N GLY A 121 1.45 11.48 20.81
CA GLY A 121 1.50 11.81 22.22
C GLY A 121 2.71 11.26 22.96
N SER A 122 2.78 11.54 24.27
CA SER A 122 3.89 11.09 25.12
C SER A 122 3.97 9.56 25.29
N ASN A 123 2.83 8.87 25.25
CA ASN A 123 2.77 7.44 25.51
C ASN A 123 3.37 6.58 24.38
N ARG A 124 4.48 5.88 24.67
CA ARG A 124 5.21 5.04 23.71
C ARG A 124 4.44 3.83 23.19
N SER A 125 3.40 3.38 23.90
CA SER A 125 2.55 2.29 23.41
C SER A 125 1.77 2.64 22.14
N TYR A 126 1.67 3.93 21.80
CA TYR A 126 1.04 4.41 20.56
C TYR A 126 2.06 4.73 19.46
N MET A 127 3.37 4.57 19.70
CA MET A 127 4.40 4.79 18.67
C MET A 127 4.69 3.48 17.92
N THR A 128 3.63 2.84 17.42
CA THR A 128 3.64 1.52 16.80
C THR A 128 3.24 1.59 15.33
N GLN A 129 3.63 0.61 14.52
CA GLN A 129 3.17 0.51 13.13
C GLN A 129 1.64 0.48 13.03
N ARG A 130 0.97 -0.21 13.97
CA ARG A 130 -0.50 -0.26 14.07
C ARG A 130 -1.10 1.14 14.15
N THR A 131 -0.62 1.95 15.10
CA THR A 131 -1.09 3.33 15.27
C THR A 131 -0.79 4.17 14.03
N ALA A 132 0.43 4.08 13.48
CA ALA A 132 0.78 4.83 12.28
C ALA A 132 -0.09 4.47 11.06
N LEU A 133 -0.43 3.19 10.84
CA LEU A 133 -1.35 2.78 9.77
C LEU A 133 -2.74 3.42 9.95
N HIS A 134 -3.26 3.38 11.17
CA HIS A 134 -4.54 3.97 11.55
C HIS A 134 -4.56 5.49 11.31
N GLU A 135 -3.56 6.21 11.82
CA GLU A 135 -3.50 7.66 11.63
C GLU A 135 -3.32 8.07 10.17
N ILE A 136 -2.54 7.30 9.38
CA ILE A 136 -2.44 7.54 7.93
C ILE A 136 -3.82 7.45 7.28
N ALA A 137 -4.66 6.48 7.66
CA ALA A 137 -6.02 6.35 7.12
C ALA A 137 -6.87 7.61 7.39
N HIS A 138 -6.74 8.22 8.57
CA HIS A 138 -7.38 9.50 8.88
C HIS A 138 -6.89 10.64 7.99
N THR A 139 -5.60 10.67 7.64
CA THR A 139 -5.07 11.66 6.69
C THR A 139 -5.58 11.45 5.26
N ILE A 140 -5.92 10.20 4.89
CA ILE A 140 -6.46 9.86 3.57
C ILE A 140 -7.94 10.23 3.47
N GLY A 141 -8.71 10.07 4.54
CA GLY A 141 -10.12 10.49 4.57
C GLY A 141 -11.02 9.72 5.53
N VAL A 142 -10.53 8.65 6.15
CA VAL A 142 -11.30 7.88 7.14
C VAL A 142 -11.70 8.81 8.29
N GLY A 143 -13.01 8.92 8.53
CA GLY A 143 -13.56 9.80 9.57
C GLY A 143 -13.52 11.30 9.29
N THR A 144 -12.85 11.74 8.23
CA THR A 144 -12.54 13.17 8.01
C THR A 144 -13.02 13.72 6.67
N SER A 145 -13.22 12.88 5.66
CA SER A 145 -13.67 13.32 4.33
C SER A 145 -15.19 13.38 4.20
N SER A 146 -15.69 14.17 3.25
CA SER A 146 -17.11 14.16 2.89
C SER A 146 -17.57 12.82 2.30
N GLY A 147 -16.67 12.13 1.58
CA GLY A 147 -16.93 10.80 1.04
C GLY A 147 -17.14 9.78 2.16
N TRP A 148 -16.38 9.88 3.27
CA TRP A 148 -16.63 9.10 4.47
C TRP A 148 -18.04 9.32 5.03
N SER A 149 -18.43 10.58 5.26
CA SER A 149 -19.76 10.89 5.79
C SER A 149 -20.88 10.36 4.89
N ARG A 150 -20.71 10.48 3.57
CA ARG A 150 -21.69 10.02 2.59
C ARG A 150 -21.82 8.50 2.56
N LEU A 151 -20.71 7.77 2.56
CA LEU A 151 -20.69 6.32 2.33
C LEU A 151 -20.74 5.50 3.62
N GLY A 152 -20.28 6.06 4.74
CA GLY A 152 -20.24 5.41 6.05
C GLY A 152 -21.15 6.05 7.10
N GLY A 153 -21.89 7.10 6.78
CA GLY A 153 -22.73 7.84 7.76
C GLY A 153 -23.88 7.02 8.36
N SER A 154 -24.30 5.93 7.72
CA SER A 154 -25.36 5.03 8.19
C SER A 154 -24.89 3.97 9.19
N GLY A 155 -23.59 3.95 9.54
CA GLY A 155 -22.99 2.94 10.42
C GLY A 155 -22.52 1.67 9.69
N THR A 156 -22.67 1.61 8.37
CA THR A 156 -22.08 0.58 7.52
C THR A 156 -21.63 1.20 6.21
N TRP A 157 -20.42 0.89 5.77
CA TRP A 157 -19.90 1.33 4.48
C TRP A 157 -20.77 0.81 3.34
N THR A 158 -21.17 1.72 2.45
CA THR A 158 -22.06 1.43 1.31
C THR A 158 -21.34 1.35 -0.03
N GLY A 159 -20.04 1.63 -0.06
CA GLY A 159 -19.22 1.54 -1.27
C GLY A 159 -18.96 0.09 -1.70
N ALA A 160 -19.10 -0.18 -3.00
CA ALA A 160 -19.09 -1.54 -3.54
C ALA A 160 -17.72 -2.22 -3.46
N GLN A 161 -16.63 -1.49 -3.65
CA GLN A 161 -15.27 -2.04 -3.70
C GLN A 161 -14.82 -2.52 -2.33
N ALA A 162 -14.92 -1.68 -1.30
CA ALA A 162 -14.50 -2.07 0.04
C ALA A 162 -15.44 -3.15 0.63
N THR A 163 -16.74 -3.08 0.34
CA THR A 163 -17.70 -4.14 0.74
C THR A 163 -17.41 -5.47 0.05
N ALA A 164 -17.06 -5.49 -1.23
CA ALA A 164 -16.67 -6.72 -1.92
C ALA A 164 -15.39 -7.32 -1.31
N LEU A 165 -14.43 -6.47 -0.98
CA LEU A 165 -13.15 -6.89 -0.42
C LEU A 165 -13.29 -7.52 0.97
N VAL A 166 -14.06 -6.90 1.89
CA VAL A 166 -14.29 -7.51 3.21
C VAL A 166 -15.02 -8.85 3.11
N ARG A 167 -15.94 -8.99 2.13
CA ARG A 167 -16.62 -10.27 1.87
C ARG A 167 -15.70 -11.34 1.30
N GLN A 168 -14.70 -10.95 0.52
CA GLN A 168 -13.66 -11.87 0.07
C GLN A 168 -12.81 -12.38 1.24
N PHE A 169 -12.54 -11.52 2.23
CA PHE A 169 -11.71 -11.87 3.39
C PHE A 169 -12.45 -12.75 4.40
N ASP A 170 -13.70 -12.41 4.69
CA ASP A 170 -14.41 -12.91 5.87
C ASP A 170 -15.72 -13.65 5.52
N GLY A 171 -16.02 -13.80 4.23
CA GLY A 171 -17.19 -14.51 3.71
C GLY A 171 -18.30 -13.57 3.22
N SER A 172 -19.23 -14.13 2.43
CA SER A 172 -20.25 -13.36 1.69
C SER A 172 -21.18 -12.51 2.55
N GLY A 173 -21.38 -12.87 3.83
CA GLY A 173 -22.19 -12.13 4.79
C GLY A 173 -21.48 -10.97 5.49
N ALA A 174 -20.16 -10.81 5.29
CA ALA A 174 -19.38 -9.79 5.98
C ALA A 174 -19.83 -8.37 5.59
N LYS A 175 -19.67 -7.45 6.55
CA LYS A 175 -19.97 -6.03 6.44
C LYS A 175 -18.79 -5.22 6.96
N LEU A 176 -18.61 -4.03 6.40
CA LEU A 176 -17.66 -3.05 6.89
C LEU A 176 -18.44 -2.02 7.71
N SER A 177 -18.45 -2.17 9.02
CA SER A 177 -19.10 -1.25 9.96
C SER A 177 -18.30 0.04 10.08
N THR A 178 -18.98 1.15 10.31
CA THR A 178 -18.38 2.49 10.46
C THR A 178 -18.97 3.21 11.67
N GLY A 179 -18.20 4.10 12.30
CA GLY A 179 -18.69 4.88 13.42
C GLY A 179 -17.60 5.68 14.13
N GLY A 180 -17.94 6.88 14.61
CA GLY A 180 -17.02 7.71 15.41
C GLY A 180 -15.70 8.05 14.73
N GLY A 181 -15.66 8.06 13.39
CA GLY A 181 -14.45 8.26 12.61
C GLY A 181 -13.69 6.98 12.24
N HIS A 182 -14.14 5.81 12.71
CA HIS A 182 -13.45 4.54 12.57
C HIS A 182 -14.26 3.51 11.78
N PHE A 183 -13.61 2.44 11.33
CA PHE A 183 -14.26 1.30 10.70
C PHE A 183 -13.83 -0.03 11.33
N TRP A 184 -14.65 -1.06 11.12
CA TRP A 184 -14.38 -2.44 11.51
C TRP A 184 -14.97 -3.40 10.47
N PRO A 185 -14.36 -4.57 10.24
CA PRO A 185 -13.06 -5.02 10.75
C PRO A 185 -11.87 -4.29 10.10
N TYR A 186 -10.66 -4.54 10.60
CA TYR A 186 -9.38 -4.04 10.07
C TYR A 186 -9.14 -2.52 10.15
N GLY A 187 -9.89 -1.79 10.98
CA GLY A 187 -9.62 -0.38 11.26
C GLY A 187 -8.34 -0.12 12.06
N LEU A 188 -7.80 -1.15 12.73
CA LEU A 188 -6.60 -1.08 13.57
C LEU A 188 -6.75 -0.04 14.71
N ASN A 189 -7.93 -0.02 15.31
CA ASN A 189 -8.35 0.92 16.35
C ASN A 189 -7.67 0.59 17.70
N TYR A 190 -7.32 -0.67 17.91
CA TYR A 190 -6.65 -1.15 19.11
C TYR A 190 -5.43 -2.00 18.77
N GLU A 191 -4.46 -2.07 19.69
CA GLU A 191 -3.21 -2.82 19.46
C GLU A 191 -3.45 -4.32 19.26
N ASN A 192 -4.45 -4.90 19.94
CA ASN A 192 -4.83 -6.31 19.79
C ASN A 192 -5.49 -6.65 18.44
N GLU A 193 -5.83 -5.65 17.62
CA GLU A 193 -6.31 -5.88 16.25
C GLU A 193 -5.15 -6.09 15.25
N PHE A 194 -3.90 -5.84 15.68
CA PHE A 194 -2.74 -5.93 14.80
C PHE A 194 -2.30 -7.38 14.55
N SER A 195 -2.13 -7.67 13.26
CA SER A 195 -1.33 -8.77 12.73
C SER A 195 -0.82 -8.35 11.35
N ASN A 196 0.19 -9.03 10.79
CA ASN A 196 0.63 -8.72 9.43
C ASN A 196 -0.52 -8.81 8.42
N THR A 197 -1.37 -9.83 8.54
CA THR A 197 -2.57 -10.00 7.70
C THR A 197 -3.56 -8.85 7.89
N ALA A 198 -3.87 -8.46 9.13
CA ALA A 198 -4.78 -7.35 9.39
C ALA A 198 -4.21 -6.01 8.90
N ALA A 199 -2.89 -5.81 9.01
CA ALA A 199 -2.21 -4.63 8.50
C ALA A 199 -2.26 -4.53 6.97
N ASP A 200 -2.12 -5.64 6.25
CA ASP A 200 -2.27 -5.67 4.79
C ASP A 200 -3.72 -5.38 4.38
N ARG A 201 -4.68 -6.05 5.05
CA ARG A 201 -6.11 -5.86 4.79
C ARG A 201 -6.56 -4.44 5.08
N HIS A 202 -6.03 -3.80 6.12
CA HIS A 202 -6.27 -2.39 6.43
C HIS A 202 -5.94 -1.49 5.23
N VAL A 203 -4.72 -1.58 4.69
CA VAL A 203 -4.29 -0.76 3.54
C VAL A 203 -5.16 -1.02 2.32
N GLN A 204 -5.46 -2.29 2.03
CA GLN A 204 -6.29 -2.66 0.88
C GLN A 204 -7.71 -2.14 1.00
N ILE A 205 -8.29 -2.19 2.21
CA ILE A 205 -9.62 -1.63 2.50
C ILE A 205 -9.61 -0.11 2.34
N VAL A 206 -8.65 0.61 2.94
CA VAL A 206 -8.57 2.07 2.81
C VAL A 206 -8.45 2.48 1.34
N ALA A 207 -7.63 1.78 0.55
CA ALA A 207 -7.53 2.02 -0.89
C ALA A 207 -8.85 1.74 -1.64
N ALA A 208 -9.56 0.67 -1.29
CA ALA A 208 -10.88 0.38 -1.86
C ALA A 208 -11.92 1.43 -1.48
N MET A 209 -11.89 1.96 -0.25
CA MET A 209 -12.77 3.04 0.20
C MET A 209 -12.52 4.33 -0.60
N VAL A 210 -11.26 4.66 -0.89
CA VAL A 210 -10.93 5.79 -1.79
C VAL A 210 -11.50 5.56 -3.19
N ARG A 211 -11.41 4.33 -3.74
CA ARG A 211 -12.00 3.99 -5.04
C ARG A 211 -13.53 4.04 -5.06
N ASP A 212 -14.17 3.83 -3.91
CA ASP A 212 -15.61 4.03 -3.74
C ASP A 212 -16.01 5.52 -3.70
N GLY A 213 -15.05 6.44 -3.61
CA GLY A 213 -15.27 7.87 -3.53
C GLY A 213 -15.33 8.41 -2.10
N MET A 214 -14.55 7.82 -1.18
CA MET A 214 -14.13 8.44 0.08
C MET A 214 -13.28 9.69 -0.19
#